data_AF-A0A183SY53-F1
#
_entry.id   AF-A0A183SY53-F1
#
_cell.length_a   1.000
_cell.length_b   1.000
_cell.length_c   1.000
_cell.angle_alpha   90.00
_cell.angle_beta   90.00
_cell.angle_gamma   90.00
#
_symmetry.space_group_name_H-M   'P 1'
#
loop_
_entity.id
_entity.type
_entity.pdbx_description
1 polymer ?
#
loop_
_entity_poly.entity_id
_entity_poly.type
_entity_poly.pdbx_seq_one_letter_code
_entity_poly.pdbx_strand_id
1 'polypeptide(L)'
;MTRVLIDDCHRRLQTYKAVIEQNRRECARVLGGTITEDLGKTISALAQHRKAKKRVILEQKRNKLQASDTRSSNLVHNLSSKQLTEQQLRVLRHEASFNTADANAVEFIAALESMLVRTETTEDDKHSIRQRVTSLLMAHRLTQCVSKSESKAMKELSMDEQIIILPADKG
;
A
#
# COMPACT_ATOMS: atom_id res chain seq x y z
N MET A 1 -14.15 -8.88 -0.11
CA MET A 1 -13.37 -10.13 0.08
C MET A 1 -12.25 -9.96 1.11
N THR A 2 -11.42 -8.91 1.01
CA THR A 2 -10.35 -8.58 1.99
C THR A 2 -10.83 -8.35 3.43
N ARG A 3 -11.96 -7.66 3.64
CA ARG A 3 -12.52 -7.45 4.99
C ARG A 3 -12.87 -8.76 5.72
N VAL A 4 -13.48 -9.71 5.01
CA VAL A 4 -13.85 -11.03 5.56
C VAL A 4 -12.62 -11.84 5.99
N LEU A 5 -11.53 -11.76 5.21
CA LEU A 5 -10.27 -12.44 5.56
C LEU A 5 -9.59 -11.83 6.78
N ILE A 6 -9.67 -10.50 6.94
CA ILE A 6 -9.13 -9.79 8.12
C ILE A 6 -9.93 -10.18 9.37
N ASP A 7 -11.26 -10.20 9.28
CA ASP A 7 -12.14 -10.58 10.39
C ASP A 7 -11.93 -12.04 10.81
N ASP A 8 -11.77 -12.96 9.85
CA ASP A 8 -11.42 -14.36 10.13
C ASP A 8 -10.07 -14.48 10.86
N CYS A 9 -9.04 -13.76 10.38
CA CYS A 9 -7.73 -13.74 11.02
C CYS A 9 -7.80 -13.25 12.47
N HIS A 10 -8.56 -12.17 12.72
CA HIS A 10 -8.76 -11.66 14.07
C HIS A 10 -9.46 -12.68 14.96
N ARG A 11 -10.52 -13.33 14.46
CA ARG A 11 -11.26 -14.35 15.23
C ARG A 11 -10.36 -15.52 15.61
N ARG A 12 -9.57 -16.03 14.66
CA ARG A 12 -8.61 -17.13 14.90
C ARG A 12 -7.54 -16.74 15.91
N LEU A 13 -7.01 -15.53 15.84
CA LEU A 13 -6.03 -15.03 16.82
C LEU A 13 -6.62 -14.98 18.23
N GLN A 14 -7.88 -14.54 18.38
CA GLN A 14 -8.56 -14.54 19.67
C GLN A 14 -8.78 -15.95 20.19
N THR A 15 -9.20 -16.90 19.33
CA THR A 15 -9.35 -18.30 19.71
C THR A 15 -8.03 -18.90 20.20
N TYR A 16 -6.93 -18.69 19.47
CA TYR A 16 -5.62 -19.20 19.90
C TYR A 16 -5.16 -18.57 21.21
N LYS A 17 -5.41 -17.27 21.41
CA LYS A 17 -5.09 -16.60 22.67
C LYS A 17 -5.86 -17.23 23.83
N ALA A 18 -7.15 -17.49 23.68
CA ALA A 18 -7.96 -18.15 24.71
C ALA A 18 -7.45 -19.56 25.04
N VAL A 19 -7.09 -20.34 24.03
CA VAL A 19 -6.51 -21.70 24.21
C VAL A 19 -5.17 -21.64 24.94
N ILE A 20 -4.29 -20.69 24.60
CA ILE A 20 -2.99 -20.51 25.27
C ILE A 20 -3.20 -20.16 26.75
N GLU A 21 -4.12 -19.25 27.07
CA GLU A 21 -4.41 -18.89 28.46
C GLU A 21 -5.04 -20.03 29.26
N GLN A 22 -5.88 -20.85 28.62
CA GLN A 22 -6.42 -22.06 29.24
C GLN A 22 -5.30 -23.06 29.57
N ASN A 23 -4.41 -23.33 28.61
CA ASN A 23 -3.27 -24.23 28.82
C ASN A 23 -2.31 -23.70 29.88
N ARG A 24 -2.09 -22.38 29.92
CA ARG A 24 -1.26 -21.74 30.94
C ARG A 24 -1.85 -21.94 32.35
N ARG A 25 -3.18 -21.79 32.50
CA ARG A 25 -3.87 -22.07 33.77
C ARG A 25 -3.76 -23.54 34.17
N GLU A 26 -3.89 -24.45 33.22
CA GLU A 26 -3.77 -25.89 33.49
C GLU A 26 -2.33 -26.27 33.90
N CYS A 27 -1.31 -25.72 33.23
CA CYS A 27 0.08 -25.88 33.65
C CYS A 27 0.32 -25.36 35.07
N ALA A 28 -0.24 -24.19 35.41
CA ALA A 28 -0.12 -23.64 36.76
C ALA A 28 -0.78 -24.54 37.83
N ARG A 29 -1.88 -25.20 37.47
CA ARG A 29 -2.58 -26.17 38.34
C ARG A 29 -1.75 -27.43 38.60
N VAL A 30 -1.05 -27.94 37.59
CA VAL A 30 -0.30 -29.21 37.65
C VAL A 30 1.13 -29.02 38.18
N LEU A 31 1.82 -27.98 37.75
CA LEU A 31 3.24 -27.75 38.02
C LEU A 31 3.48 -26.73 39.15
N GLY A 32 2.44 -26.00 39.56
CA GLY A 32 2.55 -24.89 40.50
C GLY A 32 2.94 -23.56 39.80
N GLY A 33 2.61 -22.45 40.47
CA GLY A 33 2.75 -21.11 39.92
C GLY A 33 4.20 -20.71 39.61
N THR A 34 5.13 -21.02 40.52
CA THR A 34 6.56 -20.65 40.40
C THR A 34 7.23 -21.33 39.20
N ILE A 35 7.05 -22.65 39.04
CA ILE A 35 7.63 -23.42 37.93
C ILE A 35 7.01 -22.99 36.59
N THR A 36 5.71 -22.73 36.56
CA THR A 36 5.00 -22.29 35.34
C THR A 36 5.44 -20.89 34.91
N GLU A 37 5.74 -20.01 35.87
CA GLU A 37 6.22 -18.66 35.60
C GLU A 37 7.64 -18.66 35.02
N ASP A 38 8.56 -19.46 35.58
CA ASP A 38 9.91 -19.60 35.05
C ASP A 38 9.94 -20.29 33.68
N LEU A 39 9.07 -21.26 33.45
CA LEU A 39 8.85 -21.85 32.12
C LEU A 39 8.35 -20.78 31.13
N GLY A 40 7.40 -19.94 31.54
CA GLY A 40 6.88 -18.84 30.74
C GLY A 40 7.94 -17.81 30.34
N LYS A 41 8.85 -17.46 31.26
CA LYS A 41 10.00 -16.58 30.97
C LYS A 41 10.93 -17.21 29.93
N THR A 42 11.26 -18.48 30.09
CA THR A 42 12.13 -19.24 29.17
C THR A 42 11.54 -19.32 27.76
N ILE A 43 10.25 -19.65 27.64
CA ILE A 43 9.54 -19.70 26.35
C ILE A 43 9.52 -18.33 25.68
N SER A 44 9.26 -17.27 26.46
CA SER A 44 9.23 -15.90 25.95
C SER A 44 10.60 -15.46 25.42
N ALA A 45 11.68 -15.76 26.15
CA ALA A 45 13.04 -15.47 25.71
C ALA A 45 13.38 -16.21 24.41
N LEU A 46 13.03 -17.50 24.31
CA LEU A 46 13.24 -18.29 23.11
C LEU A 46 12.43 -17.76 21.91
N ALA A 47 11.19 -17.34 22.14
CA ALA A 47 10.33 -16.75 21.11
C ALA A 47 10.92 -15.43 20.57
N GLN A 48 11.42 -14.56 21.45
CA GLN A 48 12.08 -13.31 21.05
C GLN A 48 13.35 -13.58 20.25
N HIS A 49 14.18 -14.52 20.67
CA HIS A 49 15.40 -14.90 19.94
C HIS A 49 15.08 -15.42 18.53
N ARG A 50 14.08 -16.31 18.40
CA ARG A 50 13.62 -16.81 17.10
C ARG A 50 13.08 -15.68 16.20
N LYS A 51 12.32 -14.75 16.78
CA LYS A 51 11.77 -13.58 16.06
C LYS A 51 12.88 -12.66 15.55
N ALA A 52 13.90 -12.38 16.38
CA ALA A 52 15.05 -11.58 15.99
C ALA A 52 15.81 -12.21 14.82
N LYS A 53 16.10 -13.52 14.88
CA LYS A 53 16.76 -14.23 13.77
C LYS A 53 15.96 -14.16 12.47
N LYS A 54 14.64 -14.34 12.54
CA LYS A 54 13.77 -14.21 11.36
C LYS A 54 13.73 -12.78 10.83
N ARG A 55 13.76 -11.77 11.71
CA ARG A 55 13.80 -10.35 11.31
C ARG A 55 15.06 -10.04 10.50
N VAL A 56 16.23 -10.50 10.93
CA VAL A 56 17.49 -10.32 10.18
C VAL A 56 17.39 -10.89 8.77
N ILE A 57 16.84 -12.10 8.62
CA ILE A 57 16.64 -12.74 7.30
C ILE A 57 15.67 -11.91 6.44
N LEU A 58 14.57 -11.44 7.03
CA LEU A 58 13.58 -10.63 6.32
C LEU A 58 14.14 -9.26 5.92
N GLU A 59 14.96 -8.63 6.76
CA GLU A 59 15.65 -7.38 6.44
C GLU A 59 16.66 -7.56 5.31
N GLN A 60 17.43 -8.66 5.32
CA GLN A 60 18.32 -8.99 4.21
C GLN A 60 17.54 -9.19 2.90
N LYS A 61 16.39 -9.89 2.95
CA LYS A 61 15.52 -10.06 1.78
C LYS A 61 14.93 -8.72 1.33
N ARG A 62 14.49 -7.87 2.26
CA ARG A 62 13.98 -6.52 1.96
C ARG A 62 15.06 -5.65 1.32
N ASN A 63 16.29 -5.69 1.82
CA ASN A 63 17.41 -4.94 1.25
C ASN A 63 17.76 -5.45 -0.16
N LYS A 64 17.69 -6.76 -0.41
CA LYS A 64 17.84 -7.32 -1.78
C LYS A 64 16.70 -6.90 -2.72
N LEU A 65 15.49 -6.71 -2.19
CA LEU A 65 14.36 -6.19 -2.96
C LEU A 65 14.44 -4.67 -3.18
N GLN A 66 15.07 -3.93 -2.26
CA GLN A 66 15.34 -2.49 -2.39
C GLN A 66 16.58 -2.17 -3.23
N ALA A 67 17.56 -3.07 -3.30
CA ALA A 67 18.75 -2.93 -4.12
C ALA A 67 18.41 -3.15 -5.60
N SER A 68 17.73 -2.16 -6.16
CA SER A 68 17.72 -1.86 -7.57
C SER A 68 17.55 -0.36 -7.76
N ASP A 69 18.54 0.41 -7.32
CA ASP A 69 18.86 1.70 -7.96
C ASP A 69 19.29 1.50 -9.43
N THR A 70 19.32 0.25 -9.91
CA THR A 70 19.41 -0.12 -11.33
C THR A 70 18.04 -0.36 -11.98
N ARG A 71 16.94 0.25 -11.49
CA ARG A 71 15.61 0.17 -12.15
C ARG A 71 15.08 1.53 -12.61
N SER A 72 15.88 2.26 -13.37
CA SER A 72 15.35 3.35 -14.20
C SER A 72 16.01 3.44 -15.58
N SER A 73 17.10 2.70 -15.81
CA SER A 73 17.78 2.70 -17.10
C SER A 73 17.03 1.94 -18.20
N ASN A 74 16.11 1.03 -17.86
CA ASN A 74 15.67 -0.03 -18.79
C ASN A 74 14.14 -0.18 -18.94
N LEU A 75 13.32 0.86 -18.72
CA LEU A 75 11.86 0.72 -18.99
C LEU A 75 11.49 1.11 -20.42
N VAL A 76 12.26 1.99 -21.06
CA VAL A 76 12.01 2.47 -22.41
C VAL A 76 13.20 2.12 -23.29
N HIS A 77 13.00 1.15 -24.19
CA HIS A 77 13.97 0.82 -25.22
C HIS A 77 13.61 1.56 -26.50
N ASN A 78 14.42 2.55 -26.88
CA ASN A 78 14.26 3.23 -28.17
C ASN A 78 14.91 2.38 -29.26
N LEU A 79 14.09 1.79 -30.11
CA LEU A 79 14.53 1.03 -31.29
C LEU A 79 14.55 1.88 -32.57
N SER A 80 14.08 3.14 -32.49
CA SER A 80 14.09 4.08 -33.60
C SER A 80 15.44 4.81 -33.69
N SER A 81 15.77 5.31 -34.88
CA SER A 81 16.93 6.18 -35.09
C SER A 81 16.72 7.62 -34.59
N LYS A 82 15.48 7.97 -34.20
CA LYS A 82 15.12 9.30 -33.74
C LYS A 82 15.57 9.50 -32.30
N GLN A 83 16.26 10.60 -32.03
CA GLN A 83 16.63 10.97 -30.66
C GLN A 83 15.41 11.51 -29.92
N LEU A 84 15.08 10.91 -28.78
CA LEU A 84 14.03 11.37 -27.88
C LEU A 84 14.62 12.41 -26.92
N THR A 85 13.88 13.48 -26.68
CA THR A 85 14.26 14.50 -25.68
C THR A 85 14.18 13.93 -24.27
N GLU A 86 14.87 14.56 -23.31
CA GLU A 86 14.82 14.13 -21.90
C GLU A 86 13.39 14.13 -21.35
N GLN A 87 12.56 15.11 -21.75
CA GLN A 87 11.17 15.21 -21.33
C GLN A 87 10.32 14.08 -21.91
N GLN A 88 10.52 13.72 -23.18
CA GLN A 88 9.85 12.58 -23.81
C GLN A 88 10.26 11.25 -23.16
N LEU A 89 11.55 11.07 -22.89
CA LEU A 89 12.05 9.90 -22.17
C LEU A 89 11.47 9.83 -20.75
N ARG A 90 11.35 10.97 -20.05
CA ARG A 90 10.77 11.04 -18.71
C ARG A 90 9.29 10.64 -18.72
N VAL A 91 8.52 11.15 -19.68
CA VAL A 91 7.12 10.78 -19.92
C VAL A 91 6.97 9.29 -20.21
N LEU A 92 7.79 8.73 -21.10
CA LEU A 92 7.73 7.31 -21.46
C LEU A 92 8.18 6.39 -20.31
N ARG A 93 9.04 6.90 -19.43
CA ARG A 93 9.53 6.19 -18.23
C ARG A 93 8.55 6.24 -17.07
N HIS A 94 7.51 7.08 -17.13
CA HIS A 94 6.47 7.00 -16.13
C HIS A 94 5.86 5.60 -16.19
N GLU A 95 6.02 4.84 -15.11
CA GLU A 95 5.33 3.58 -14.94
C GLU A 95 3.82 3.82 -15.07
N ALA A 96 3.02 2.75 -15.19
CA ALA A 96 1.55 2.81 -15.18
C ALA A 96 0.95 3.52 -13.93
N SER A 97 1.78 3.99 -13.01
CA SER A 97 1.46 4.79 -11.82
C SER A 97 0.88 6.18 -12.11
N PHE A 98 0.89 6.66 -13.35
CA PHE A 98 0.25 7.93 -13.73
C PHE A 98 -1.21 7.79 -14.15
N ASN A 99 -1.70 6.56 -14.34
CA ASN A 99 -3.11 6.32 -14.53
C ASN A 99 -3.81 6.07 -13.19
N THR A 100 -3.69 7.02 -12.27
CA THR A 100 -4.88 7.34 -11.50
C THR A 100 -5.70 8.21 -12.44
N ALA A 101 -6.45 7.58 -13.35
CA ALA A 101 -7.65 8.21 -13.90
C ALA A 101 -8.28 8.93 -12.70
N ASP A 102 -8.29 10.27 -12.76
CA ASP A 102 -8.53 11.15 -11.61
C ASP A 102 -9.53 10.46 -10.71
N ALA A 103 -9.13 10.05 -9.50
CA ALA A 103 -10.02 9.34 -8.59
C ALA A 103 -11.30 10.15 -8.53
N ASN A 104 -12.36 9.65 -9.18
CA ASN A 104 -13.41 10.52 -9.68
C ASN A 104 -13.99 11.22 -8.45
N ALA A 105 -13.79 12.53 -8.34
CA ALA A 105 -14.17 13.26 -7.14
C ALA A 105 -15.66 13.03 -6.85
N VAL A 106 -16.45 12.83 -7.90
CA VAL A 106 -17.88 12.47 -7.83
C VAL A 106 -18.10 11.09 -7.19
N GLU A 107 -17.34 10.06 -7.57
CA GLU A 107 -17.43 8.72 -6.97
C GLU A 107 -16.97 8.71 -5.50
N PHE A 108 -15.91 9.46 -5.19
CA PHE A 108 -15.45 9.61 -3.82
C PHE A 108 -16.50 10.31 -2.95
N ILE A 109 -17.09 11.41 -3.43
CA ILE A 109 -18.17 12.12 -2.73
C ILE A 109 -19.39 11.20 -2.56
N ALA A 110 -19.78 10.44 -3.59
CA ALA A 110 -20.91 9.52 -3.51
C ALA A 110 -20.67 8.39 -2.48
N ALA A 111 -19.47 7.83 -2.45
CA ALA A 111 -19.09 6.81 -1.48
C ALA A 111 -19.03 7.36 -0.04
N LEU A 112 -18.51 8.57 0.13
CA LEU A 112 -18.47 9.27 1.41
C LEU A 112 -19.87 9.55 1.95
N GLU A 113 -20.76 10.13 1.13
CA GLU A 113 -22.15 10.40 1.55
C GLU A 113 -22.89 9.10 1.86
N SER A 114 -22.71 8.05 1.05
CA SER A 114 -23.28 6.73 1.34
C SER A 114 -22.79 6.14 2.67
N MET A 115 -21.55 6.42 3.05
CA MET A 115 -21.01 6.03 4.36
C MET A 115 -21.63 6.87 5.49
N LEU A 116 -21.70 8.20 5.33
CA LEU A 116 -22.26 9.11 6.34
C LEU A 116 -23.74 8.85 6.63
N VAL A 117 -24.51 8.42 5.62
CA VAL A 117 -25.92 8.00 5.78
C VAL A 117 -26.03 6.72 6.61
N ARG A 118 -25.07 5.80 6.50
CA ARG A 118 -25.08 4.50 7.19
C ARG A 118 -24.52 4.55 8.61
N THR A 119 -23.78 5.60 8.97
CA THR A 119 -23.18 5.76 10.29
C THR A 119 -24.13 6.46 11.25
N GLU A 120 -24.29 5.90 12.45
CA GLU A 120 -25.05 6.49 13.57
C GLU A 120 -24.25 7.60 14.27
N THR A 121 -23.81 8.62 13.52
CA THR A 121 -23.19 9.83 14.07
C THR A 121 -24.20 10.97 14.10
N THR A 122 -23.94 11.99 14.93
CA THR A 122 -24.78 13.19 14.97
C THR A 122 -24.70 13.96 13.65
N GLU A 123 -25.74 14.73 13.32
CA GLU A 123 -25.75 15.54 12.08
C GLU A 123 -24.63 16.60 12.07
N ASP A 124 -24.26 17.12 13.24
CA ASP A 124 -23.15 18.06 13.40
C ASP A 124 -21.80 17.42 13.05
N ASP A 125 -21.58 16.16 13.45
CA ASP A 125 -20.37 15.42 13.09
C ASP A 125 -20.31 15.14 11.58
N LYS A 126 -21.43 14.77 10.96
CA LYS A 126 -21.51 14.57 9.51
C LYS A 126 -21.24 15.87 8.77
N HIS A 127 -21.78 16.99 9.25
CA HIS A 127 -21.52 18.31 8.70
C HIS A 127 -20.03 18.68 8.80
N SER A 128 -19.41 18.45 9.96
CA SER A 128 -17.98 18.69 10.18
C SER A 128 -17.11 17.85 9.21
N ILE A 129 -17.46 16.58 8.98
CA ILE A 129 -16.76 15.73 8.02
C ILE A 129 -16.90 16.28 6.59
N ARG A 130 -18.11 16.69 6.17
CA ARG A 130 -18.33 17.30 4.84
C ARG A 130 -17.49 18.55 4.66
N GLN A 131 -17.43 19.42 5.66
CA GLN A 131 -16.64 20.66 5.60
C GLN A 131 -15.13 20.38 5.48
N ARG A 132 -14.62 19.42 6.25
CA ARG A 132 -13.20 19.01 6.17
C ARG A 132 -12.87 18.41 4.80
N VAL A 133 -13.72 17.52 4.29
CA VAL A 133 -13.54 16.92 2.97
C VAL A 133 -13.63 17.97 1.86
N THR A 134 -14.59 18.89 1.93
CA THR A 134 -14.70 20.00 0.98
C THR A 134 -13.45 20.86 1.00
N SER A 135 -12.93 21.19 2.19
CA SER A 135 -11.69 21.95 2.34
C SER A 135 -10.49 21.22 1.73
N LEU A 136 -10.40 19.91 1.93
CA LEU A 136 -9.36 19.06 1.34
C LEU A 136 -9.47 19.00 -0.19
N LEU A 137 -10.68 18.84 -0.74
CA LEU A 137 -10.90 18.83 -2.20
C LEU A 137 -10.55 20.19 -2.83
N MET A 138 -10.87 21.29 -2.14
CA MET A 138 -10.52 22.64 -2.60
C MET A 138 -9.02 22.92 -2.51
N ALA A 139 -8.35 22.46 -1.45
CA ALA A 139 -6.90 22.58 -1.27
C ALA A 139 -6.14 21.67 -2.23
N HIS A 140 -6.67 20.47 -2.48
CA HIS A 140 -6.20 19.53 -3.47
C HIS A 140 -6.72 19.94 -4.86
N ARG A 141 -6.36 21.15 -5.30
CA ARG A 141 -6.33 21.48 -6.73
C ARG A 141 -5.59 20.32 -7.38
N LEU A 142 -6.31 19.49 -8.15
CA LEU A 142 -5.81 18.37 -8.94
C LEU A 142 -4.37 18.67 -9.30
N THR A 143 -3.45 18.13 -8.50
CA THR A 143 -2.03 18.32 -8.73
C THR A 143 -1.85 17.65 -10.06
N GLN A 144 -1.76 18.46 -11.11
CA GLN A 144 -1.56 17.99 -12.46
C GLN A 144 -0.27 17.20 -12.36
N CYS A 145 -0.41 15.88 -12.22
CA CYS A 145 0.70 15.00 -11.87
C CYS A 145 1.78 15.13 -12.95
N VAL A 146 1.32 15.47 -14.15
CA VAL A 146 2.07 15.83 -15.34
C VAL A 146 2.28 17.35 -15.39
N SER A 147 3.54 17.78 -15.42
CA SER A 147 3.90 19.18 -15.65
C SER A 147 3.49 19.65 -17.06
N LYS A 148 3.44 20.98 -17.27
CA LYS A 148 3.14 21.55 -18.61
C LYS A 148 4.11 21.05 -19.68
N SER A 149 5.39 20.89 -19.34
CA SER A 149 6.42 20.37 -20.25
C SER A 149 6.20 18.90 -20.58
N GLU A 150 5.80 18.08 -19.61
CA GLU A 150 5.50 16.66 -19.84
C GLU A 150 4.21 16.49 -20.66
N SER A 151 3.19 17.31 -20.40
CA SER A 151 1.95 17.30 -21.21
C SER A 151 2.22 17.69 -22.67
N LYS A 152 3.12 18.65 -22.90
CA LYS A 152 3.57 19.01 -24.24
C LYS A 152 4.32 17.85 -24.91
N ALA A 153 5.25 17.22 -24.18
CA ALA A 153 6.01 16.07 -24.68
C ALA A 153 5.10 14.87 -25.02
N MET A 154 4.08 14.59 -24.19
CA MET A 154 3.06 13.57 -24.47
C MET A 154 2.31 13.85 -25.78
N LYS A 155 1.86 15.10 -25.96
CA LYS A 155 1.16 15.51 -27.19
C LYS A 155 2.06 15.38 -28.42
N GLU A 156 3.31 15.83 -28.32
CA GLU A 156 4.29 15.71 -29.40
C GLU A 156 4.53 14.24 -29.78
N LEU A 157 4.72 13.35 -28.80
CA LEU A 157 4.87 11.92 -29.04
C LEU A 157 3.62 11.29 -29.66
N SER A 158 2.41 11.73 -29.27
CA SER A 158 1.15 11.20 -29.81
C SER A 158 0.85 11.65 -31.25
N MET A 159 1.39 12.81 -31.66
CA MET A 159 1.19 13.38 -32.99
C MET A 159 2.31 13.01 -33.97
N ASP A 160 3.35 12.33 -33.49
CA ASP A 160 4.51 11.97 -34.29
C ASP A 160 4.25 10.66 -35.04
N GLU A 161 3.92 10.79 -36.34
CA GLU A 161 3.63 9.65 -37.22
C GLU A 161 4.85 8.76 -37.50
N GLN A 162 6.06 9.22 -37.16
CA GLN A 162 7.31 8.48 -37.42
C GLN A 162 7.70 7.52 -36.29
N ILE A 163 7.00 7.55 -35.17
CA ILE A 163 7.30 6.71 -34.00
C ILE A 163 6.06 5.92 -33.58
N ILE A 164 6.27 4.68 -33.14
CA ILE A 164 5.21 3.84 -32.57
C ILE A 164 5.65 3.48 -31.15
N ILE A 165 4.79 3.75 -30.17
CA ILE A 165 5.01 3.42 -28.77
C ILE A 165 4.15 2.21 -28.42
N LEU A 166 4.80 1.11 -28.01
CA LEU A 166 4.13 -0.14 -27.68
C LEU A 166 4.29 -0.48 -26.19
N PRO A 167 3.24 -1.00 -25.53
CA PRO A 167 3.35 -1.59 -24.21
C PRO A 167 4.31 -2.77 -24.19
N ALA A 168 5.14 -2.88 -23.15
CA ALA A 168 6.14 -3.95 -23.02
C ALA A 168 5.55 -5.33 -22.69
N ASP A 169 4.25 -5.43 -22.41
CA ASP A 169 3.54 -6.66 -22.02
C ASP A 169 2.90 -7.42 -23.19
N LYS A 170 3.07 -6.93 -24.43
CA LYS A 170 2.60 -7.60 -25.65
C LYS A 170 3.77 -8.21 -26.41
N GLY A 171 4.20 -9.40 -25.99
CA GLY A 171 5.17 -10.27 -26.65
C GLY A 171 4.66 -11.71 -26.69
#